data_AF-A0A6G0M9Z6-F1
#
_entry.id   AF-A0A6G0M9Z6-F1
#
_cell.length_a   1.000
_cell.length_b   1.000
_cell.length_c   1.000
_cell.angle_alpha   90.00
_cell.angle_beta   90.00
_cell.angle_gamma   90.00
#
_symmetry.space_group_name_H-M   'P 1'
#
loop_
_entity.id
_entity.type
_entity.pdbx_description
1 polymer ?
#
loop_
_entity_poly.entity_id
_entity_poly.type
_entity_poly.pdbx_seq_one_letter_code
_entity_poly.pdbx_strand_id
1 'polypeptide(L)'
;PVFRNLTRWSSTFAMIDRYFSIYAKLDRVDDELADFIPTPRENFRLKELYEDLKNLESVSKKLQTSSVSLLDFPDFENGIVKLLAGKPRSLTRGERLAVAKLLQSDGATALDEPEPPATKKRSFAEAALADESAAPEQVDLRLNPMTLETVLFLQYNRKLWDASAVAQAVENNRKKRRL
;
A
#
# COMPACT_ATOMS: atom_id res chain seq x y z
N PRO A 1 -4.34 2.52 -21.48
CA PRO A 1 -3.68 3.04 -20.26
C PRO A 1 -2.68 2.02 -19.70
N VAL A 2 -1.38 2.31 -19.80
CA VAL A 2 -0.33 1.43 -19.25
C VAL A 2 -0.17 1.76 -17.76
N PHE A 3 -0.44 0.80 -16.89
CA PHE A 3 -0.25 0.98 -15.45
C PHE A 3 1.23 1.28 -15.16
N ARG A 4 1.51 2.39 -14.46
CA ARG A 4 2.87 2.87 -14.12
C ARG A 4 3.75 1.85 -13.38
N ASN A 5 3.16 0.77 -12.88
CA ASN A 5 3.83 -0.29 -12.13
C ASN A 5 4.38 -1.41 -13.04
N LEU A 6 3.94 -1.47 -14.30
CA LEU A 6 4.41 -2.46 -15.30
C LEU A 6 5.88 -2.26 -15.68
N THR A 7 6.47 -1.09 -15.41
CA THR A 7 7.84 -0.73 -15.82
C THR A 7 8.87 -0.71 -14.69
N ARG A 8 8.47 -0.59 -13.42
CA ARG A 8 9.45 -0.34 -12.34
C ARG A 8 10.22 -1.59 -11.93
N TRP A 9 9.54 -2.68 -11.59
CA TRP A 9 10.23 -3.91 -11.17
C TRP A 9 10.68 -4.76 -12.37
N SER A 10 9.94 -4.71 -13.47
CA SER A 10 10.28 -5.41 -14.73
C SER A 10 11.55 -4.86 -15.37
N SER A 11 11.81 -3.55 -15.27
CA SER A 11 13.08 -2.95 -15.71
C SER A 11 14.24 -3.43 -14.84
N THR A 12 14.07 -3.52 -13.53
CA THR A 12 15.11 -4.06 -12.63
C THR A 12 15.39 -5.53 -12.94
N PHE A 13 14.34 -6.32 -13.16
CA PHE A 13 14.46 -7.70 -13.59
C PHE A 13 15.23 -7.83 -14.91
N ALA A 14 14.85 -7.07 -15.94
CA ALA A 14 15.52 -7.09 -17.23
C ALA A 14 16.99 -6.64 -17.16
N MET A 15 17.31 -5.68 -16.27
CA MET A 15 18.68 -5.24 -16.04
C MET A 15 19.54 -6.34 -15.40
N ILE A 16 19.01 -7.02 -14.39
CA ILE A 16 19.71 -8.11 -13.68
C ILE A 16 19.85 -9.35 -14.58
N ASP A 17 18.81 -9.67 -15.35
CA ASP A 17 18.81 -10.75 -16.34
C ASP A 17 19.90 -10.52 -17.40
N ARG A 18 19.97 -9.30 -17.93
CA ARG A 18 21.01 -8.89 -18.87
C ARG A 18 22.40 -8.94 -18.24
N TYR A 19 22.53 -8.50 -16.99
CA TYR A 19 23.79 -8.57 -16.25
C TYR A 19 24.31 -10.01 -16.18
N PHE A 20 23.50 -10.97 -15.72
CA PHE A 20 23.91 -12.37 -15.62
C PHE A 20 24.17 -13.00 -17.00
N SER A 21 23.42 -12.61 -18.02
CA SER A 21 23.63 -13.06 -19.40
C SER A 21 24.95 -12.58 -20.00
N ILE A 22 25.38 -11.36 -19.66
CA ILE A 22 26.68 -10.81 -20.08
C ILE A 22 27.80 -11.43 -19.25
N TYR A 23 27.61 -11.48 -17.93
CA TYR A 23 28.58 -12.03 -16.98
C TYR A 23 28.93 -13.50 -17.28
N ALA A 24 27.94 -14.31 -17.67
CA ALA A 24 28.16 -15.71 -18.05
C ALA A 24 28.97 -15.90 -19.34
N LYS A 25 29.04 -14.88 -20.20
CA LYS A 25 29.81 -14.90 -21.46
C LYS A 25 31.19 -14.28 -21.32
N LEU A 26 31.50 -13.73 -20.16
CA LEU A 26 32.77 -13.06 -19.91
C LEU A 26 33.80 -14.13 -19.55
N ASP A 27 34.66 -14.51 -20.50
CA ASP A 27 35.67 -15.55 -20.29
C ASP A 27 36.68 -15.16 -19.19
N ARG A 28 36.99 -13.86 -19.06
CA ARG A 28 37.83 -13.29 -18.02
C ARG A 28 37.40 -11.86 -17.70
N VAL A 29 37.51 -11.51 -16.43
CA VAL A 29 37.46 -10.13 -15.95
C VAL A 29 38.89 -9.59 -16.01
N ASP A 30 39.13 -8.58 -16.82
CA ASP A 30 40.38 -7.82 -16.83
C ASP A 30 40.41 -6.80 -15.67
N ASP A 31 41.61 -6.36 -15.30
CA ASP A 31 41.80 -5.42 -14.19
C ASP A 31 41.07 -4.08 -14.41
N GLU A 32 40.86 -3.68 -15.67
CA GLU A 32 40.09 -2.48 -16.04
C GLU A 32 38.58 -2.63 -15.75
N LEU A 33 38.04 -3.86 -15.84
CA LEU A 33 36.63 -4.15 -15.58
C LEU A 33 36.37 -4.57 -14.14
N ALA A 34 37.42 -4.92 -13.38
CA ALA A 34 37.32 -5.40 -12.00
C ALA A 34 36.55 -4.44 -11.09
N ASP A 35 36.76 -3.12 -11.26
CA ASP A 35 36.07 -2.08 -10.47
C ASP A 35 34.58 -1.92 -10.82
N PHE A 36 34.17 -2.39 -12.01
CA PHE A 36 32.78 -2.32 -12.48
C PHE A 36 31.99 -3.60 -12.21
N ILE A 37 32.67 -4.68 -11.81
CA ILE A 37 32.03 -5.94 -11.49
C ILE A 37 31.66 -5.96 -10.01
N PRO A 38 30.39 -6.28 -9.69
CA PRO A 38 29.98 -6.51 -8.31
C PRO A 38 30.89 -7.52 -7.62
N THR A 39 31.24 -7.25 -6.36
CA THR A 39 32.03 -8.17 -5.56
C THR A 39 31.34 -9.55 -5.48
N PRO A 40 32.06 -10.65 -5.20
CA PRO A 40 31.46 -11.98 -5.12
C PRO A 40 30.25 -12.05 -4.18
N ARG A 41 30.29 -11.28 -3.08
CA ARG A 41 29.20 -11.19 -2.11
C ARG A 41 27.99 -10.44 -2.66
N GLU A 42 28.19 -9.36 -3.41
CA GLU A 42 27.11 -8.61 -4.05
C GLU A 42 26.49 -9.42 -5.19
N ASN A 43 27.31 -10.15 -5.94
CA ASN A 43 26.87 -11.10 -6.95
C ASN A 43 25.97 -12.19 -6.38
N PHE A 44 26.32 -12.73 -5.21
CA PHE A 44 25.47 -13.68 -4.50
C PHE A 44 24.10 -13.09 -4.15
N ARG A 45 24.08 -11.86 -3.61
CA ARG A 45 22.84 -11.14 -3.28
C ARG A 45 22.00 -10.81 -4.53
N LEU A 46 22.65 -10.43 -5.62
CA LEU A 46 22.00 -10.18 -6.91
C LEU A 46 21.34 -11.46 -7.45
N LYS A 47 21.96 -12.61 -7.24
CA LYS A 47 21.41 -13.90 -7.66
C LYS A 47 20.19 -14.30 -6.83
N GLU A 48 20.25 -14.11 -5.51
CA GLU A 48 19.10 -14.32 -4.62
C GLU A 48 17.91 -13.43 -5.04
N LEU A 49 18.16 -12.13 -5.22
CA LEU A 49 17.16 -11.17 -5.69
C LEU A 49 16.58 -11.54 -7.07
N TYR A 50 17.42 -12.03 -7.97
CA TYR A 50 16.99 -12.43 -9.31
C TYR A 50 16.02 -13.61 -9.28
N GLU A 51 16.25 -14.60 -8.42
CA GLU A 51 15.34 -15.73 -8.25
C GLU A 51 14.01 -15.29 -7.60
N ASP A 52 14.05 -14.37 -6.62
CA ASP A 52 12.84 -13.78 -6.07
C ASP A 52 12.03 -13.03 -7.14
N LEU A 53 12.70 -12.27 -8.00
CA LEU A 53 12.04 -11.55 -9.10
C LEU A 53 11.44 -12.50 -10.15
N LYS A 54 12.09 -13.63 -10.47
CA LYS A 54 11.50 -14.67 -11.32
C LYS A 54 10.23 -15.26 -10.71
N ASN A 55 10.26 -15.52 -9.40
CA ASN A 55 9.09 -16.03 -8.69
C ASN A 55 7.95 -15.02 -8.77
N LEU A 56 8.22 -13.74 -8.51
CA LEU A 56 7.22 -12.68 -8.65
C LEU A 56 6.69 -12.55 -10.08
N GLU A 57 7.55 -12.66 -11.11
CA GLU A 57 7.12 -12.64 -12.50
C GLU A 57 6.17 -13.82 -12.80
N SER A 58 6.51 -15.03 -12.33
CA SER A 58 5.67 -16.22 -12.52
C SER A 58 4.31 -16.08 -11.83
N VAL A 59 4.28 -15.57 -10.60
CA VAL A 59 3.06 -15.33 -9.82
C VAL A 59 2.23 -14.23 -10.47
N SER A 60 2.86 -13.15 -10.94
CA SER A 60 2.19 -12.04 -11.62
C SER A 60 1.57 -12.50 -12.94
N LYS A 61 2.32 -13.24 -13.78
CA LYS A 61 1.79 -13.84 -15.01
C LYS A 61 0.64 -14.78 -14.69
N LYS A 62 0.77 -15.64 -13.68
CA LYS A 62 -0.30 -16.54 -13.26
C LYS A 62 -1.54 -15.76 -12.84
N LEU A 63 -1.42 -14.76 -11.98
CA LEU A 63 -2.52 -13.91 -11.52
C LEU A 63 -3.19 -13.15 -12.67
N GLN A 64 -2.41 -12.69 -13.65
CA GLN A 64 -2.90 -12.01 -14.85
C GLN A 64 -3.57 -12.97 -15.84
N THR A 65 -3.10 -14.20 -15.99
CA THR A 65 -3.74 -15.23 -16.83
C THR A 65 -4.97 -15.84 -16.16
N SER A 66 -4.95 -15.95 -14.83
CA SER A 66 -6.12 -16.25 -14.01
C SER A 66 -6.96 -15.00 -13.78
N SER A 67 -6.97 -14.06 -14.74
CA SER A 67 -7.96 -12.99 -14.82
C SER A 67 -9.35 -13.62 -14.97
N VAL A 68 -9.86 -14.12 -13.87
CA VAL A 68 -11.19 -13.72 -13.45
C VAL A 68 -11.08 -12.22 -13.37
N SER A 69 -11.67 -11.53 -14.35
CA SER A 69 -11.65 -10.08 -14.31
C SER A 69 -12.29 -9.69 -12.98
N LEU A 70 -11.75 -8.73 -12.24
CA LEU A 70 -12.47 -8.25 -11.06
C LEU A 70 -13.87 -7.72 -11.45
N LEU A 71 -14.04 -7.36 -12.75
CA LEU A 71 -15.32 -7.04 -13.39
C LEU A 71 -16.28 -8.22 -13.49
N ASP A 72 -15.83 -9.48 -13.30
CA ASP A 72 -16.69 -10.67 -13.30
C ASP A 72 -17.49 -10.76 -11.99
N PHE A 73 -17.16 -9.94 -10.99
CA PHE A 73 -17.86 -9.87 -9.70
C PHE A 73 -18.27 -8.42 -9.35
N PRO A 74 -19.19 -7.82 -10.12
CA PRO A 74 -19.62 -6.43 -9.91
C PRO A 74 -20.18 -6.19 -8.50
N ASP A 75 -20.80 -7.19 -7.90
CA ASP A 75 -21.29 -7.12 -6.52
C ASP A 75 -20.14 -7.04 -5.49
N PHE A 76 -19.01 -7.70 -5.73
CA PHE A 76 -17.85 -7.60 -4.85
C PHE A 76 -17.21 -6.22 -4.96
N GLU A 77 -16.97 -5.74 -6.18
CA GLU A 77 -16.37 -4.41 -6.42
C GLU A 77 -17.24 -3.29 -5.85
N ASN A 78 -18.53 -3.26 -6.18
CA ASN A 78 -19.47 -2.26 -5.68
C ASN A 78 -19.59 -2.32 -4.15
N GLY A 79 -19.55 -3.53 -3.58
CA GLY A 79 -19.57 -3.72 -2.14
C GLY A 79 -18.34 -3.11 -1.44
N ILE A 80 -17.15 -3.35 -1.97
CA ILE A 80 -15.89 -2.77 -1.44
C ILE A 80 -15.91 -1.24 -1.57
N VAL A 81 -16.32 -0.70 -2.72
CA VAL A 81 -16.40 0.75 -2.93
C VAL A 81 -17.35 1.41 -1.94
N LYS A 82 -18.53 0.82 -1.69
CA LYS A 82 -19.49 1.33 -0.71
C LYS A 82 -18.98 1.25 0.73
N LEU A 83 -18.20 0.22 1.07
CA LEU A 83 -17.56 0.10 2.38
C LEU A 83 -16.46 1.14 2.59
N LEU A 84 -15.58 1.32 1.60
CA LEU A 84 -14.54 2.35 1.65
C LEU A 84 -15.12 3.77 1.68
N ALA A 85 -16.28 3.98 1.04
CA ALA A 85 -17.03 5.22 1.10
C ALA A 85 -17.80 5.43 2.43
N GLY A 86 -17.71 4.50 3.39
CA GLY A 86 -18.37 4.60 4.70
C GLY A 86 -19.89 4.40 4.65
N LYS A 87 -20.42 3.75 3.60
CA LYS A 87 -21.86 3.54 3.39
C LYS A 87 -22.27 2.05 3.45
N PRO A 88 -21.99 1.32 4.54
CA PRO A 88 -22.31 -0.11 4.65
C PRO A 88 -23.81 -0.41 4.59
N ARG A 89 -24.66 0.57 4.95
CA ARG A 89 -26.13 0.46 4.86
C ARG A 89 -26.65 0.51 3.42
N SER A 90 -25.83 0.99 2.48
CA SER A 90 -26.18 1.08 1.05
C SER A 90 -25.85 -0.18 0.25
N LEU A 91 -25.31 -1.22 0.91
CA LEU A 91 -24.98 -2.50 0.29
C LEU A 91 -26.26 -3.25 -0.12
N THR A 92 -26.30 -3.72 -1.38
CA THR A 92 -27.34 -4.65 -1.84
C THR A 92 -27.13 -6.03 -1.21
N ARG A 93 -28.11 -6.92 -1.35
CA ARG A 93 -27.99 -8.30 -0.84
C ARG A 93 -26.81 -9.04 -1.48
N GLY A 94 -26.61 -8.88 -2.79
CA GLY A 94 -25.49 -9.50 -3.53
C GLY A 94 -24.14 -8.96 -3.06
N GLU A 95 -24.02 -7.64 -2.96
CA GLU A 95 -22.80 -6.97 -2.47
C GLU A 95 -22.46 -7.36 -1.03
N ARG A 96 -23.46 -7.41 -0.14
CA ARG A 96 -23.26 -7.76 1.26
C ARG A 96 -22.80 -9.21 1.43
N LEU A 97 -23.31 -10.14 0.61
CA LEU A 97 -22.86 -11.53 0.61
C LEU A 97 -21.43 -11.65 0.05
N ALA A 98 -21.12 -10.92 -1.01
CA ALA A 98 -19.79 -10.92 -1.61
C ALA A 98 -18.71 -10.39 -0.65
N VAL A 99 -19.04 -9.40 0.18
CA VAL A 99 -18.10 -8.77 1.13
C VAL A 99 -18.25 -9.29 2.57
N ALA A 100 -19.11 -10.30 2.81
CA ALA A 100 -19.41 -10.81 4.14
C ALA A 100 -18.17 -11.26 4.93
N LYS A 101 -17.19 -11.89 4.27
CA LYS A 101 -15.94 -12.33 4.90
C LYS A 101 -15.05 -11.17 5.38
N LEU A 102 -15.13 -10.01 4.73
CA LEU A 102 -14.41 -8.80 5.14
C LEU A 102 -15.12 -8.05 6.28
N LEU A 103 -16.43 -8.29 6.47
CA LEU A 103 -17.22 -7.70 7.55
C LEU A 103 -17.10 -8.46 8.88
N GLN A 104 -16.54 -9.67 8.88
CA GLN A 104 -16.48 -10.55 10.06
C GLN A 104 -15.27 -10.31 10.98
N SER A 105 -14.53 -9.22 10.82
CA SER A 105 -13.50 -8.83 11.79
C SER A 105 -14.06 -7.88 12.84
N ASP A 106 -14.94 -8.38 13.70
CA ASP A 106 -14.95 -8.02 15.12
C ASP A 106 -15.67 -9.10 15.92
N GLY A 107 -15.03 -9.57 16.99
CA GLY A 107 -15.42 -10.79 17.70
C GLY A 107 -16.78 -10.71 18.38
N ALA A 108 -17.62 -11.73 18.21
CA ALA A 108 -18.62 -12.17 19.19
C ALA A 108 -19.41 -13.37 18.62
N THR A 109 -19.11 -14.57 19.10
CA THR A 109 -20.12 -15.64 19.17
C THR A 109 -20.31 -15.97 20.64
N ALA A 110 -21.25 -15.26 21.26
CA ALA A 110 -21.85 -15.63 22.54
C ALA A 110 -23.05 -16.53 22.25
N LEU A 111 -23.10 -17.71 22.86
CA LEU A 111 -24.32 -18.45 23.17
C LEU A 111 -24.18 -19.00 24.61
N ASP A 112 -25.18 -18.65 25.43
CA ASP A 112 -25.41 -18.95 26.86
C ASP A 112 -25.12 -20.39 27.31
N GLU A 113 -24.53 -20.60 28.51
CA GLU A 113 -25.23 -20.81 29.81
C GLU A 113 -24.20 -21.06 30.97
N PRO A 114 -24.59 -21.21 32.26
CA PRO A 114 -24.37 -20.29 33.38
C PRO A 114 -23.11 -20.54 34.27
N GLU A 115 -22.66 -19.46 34.93
CA GLU A 115 -21.52 -19.37 35.87
C GLU A 115 -21.60 -20.27 37.13
N PRO A 116 -20.44 -20.62 37.73
CA PRO A 116 -20.17 -20.15 39.10
C PRO A 116 -18.72 -19.68 39.36
N PRO A 117 -18.48 -18.97 40.49
CA PRO A 117 -17.60 -17.81 40.53
C PRO A 117 -16.22 -18.11 41.14
N ALA A 118 -15.14 -17.56 40.57
CA ALA A 118 -13.91 -17.30 41.33
C ALA A 118 -12.96 -16.30 40.66
N THR A 119 -12.79 -15.17 41.35
CA THR A 119 -11.61 -14.29 41.35
C THR A 119 -11.15 -13.71 40.01
N LYS A 120 -11.69 -12.54 39.67
CA LYS A 120 -11.14 -11.65 38.63
C LYS A 120 -9.72 -11.20 39.01
N LYS A 121 -8.71 -11.90 38.49
CA LYS A 121 -7.40 -11.26 38.24
C LYS A 121 -7.61 -10.35 37.04
N ARG A 122 -7.63 -9.03 37.29
CA ARG A 122 -7.71 -8.02 36.23
C ARG A 122 -6.65 -8.35 35.17
N SER A 123 -7.11 -8.53 33.93
CA SER A 123 -6.21 -8.78 32.81
C SER A 123 -5.41 -7.51 32.52
N PHE A 124 -4.16 -7.67 32.07
CA PHE A 124 -3.26 -6.57 31.72
C PHE A 124 -3.90 -5.55 30.75
N ALA A 125 -4.78 -6.02 29.87
CA ALA A 125 -5.53 -5.17 28.93
C ALA A 125 -6.53 -4.22 29.63
N GLU A 126 -7.10 -4.64 30.75
CA GLU A 126 -8.09 -3.85 31.51
C GLU A 126 -7.41 -2.76 32.34
N ALA A 127 -6.14 -2.96 32.74
CA ALA A 127 -5.33 -1.93 33.39
C ALA A 127 -4.88 -0.83 32.40
N ALA A 128 -4.59 -1.20 31.14
CA ALA A 128 -4.21 -0.24 30.10
C ALA A 128 -5.39 0.64 29.66
N LEU A 129 -6.60 0.08 29.59
CA LEU A 129 -7.81 0.83 29.19
C LEU A 129 -8.33 1.81 30.25
N ALA A 130 -8.01 1.59 31.53
CA ALA A 130 -8.44 2.49 32.61
C ALA A 130 -7.56 3.75 32.73
N ASP A 131 -6.30 3.67 32.29
CA ASP A 131 -5.32 4.77 32.40
C ASP A 131 -5.46 5.81 31.27
N GLU A 132 -6.19 5.48 30.19
CA GLU A 132 -6.34 6.32 29.00
C GLU A 132 -7.72 7.02 28.92
N SER A 133 -8.30 7.38 30.08
CA SER A 133 -9.54 8.18 30.13
C SER A 133 -9.34 9.68 29.89
N ALA A 134 -8.17 10.10 29.42
CA ALA A 134 -7.95 11.45 28.92
C ALA A 134 -7.93 11.43 27.38
N ALA A 135 -9.10 11.69 26.79
CA ALA A 135 -9.26 11.81 25.34
C ALA A 135 -8.29 12.83 24.72
N PRO A 136 -7.51 12.46 23.68
CA PRO A 136 -7.12 13.40 22.66
C PRO A 136 -8.19 13.35 21.55
N GLU A 137 -8.73 14.52 21.18
CA GLU A 137 -9.51 14.69 19.96
C GLU A 137 -8.76 14.04 18.80
N GLN A 138 -9.32 12.95 18.25
CA GLN A 138 -8.84 12.36 17.02
C GLN A 138 -9.17 13.32 15.87
N VAL A 139 -8.24 14.22 15.60
CA VAL A 139 -8.20 14.96 14.33
C VAL A 139 -7.90 13.94 13.25
N ASP A 140 -8.90 13.65 12.42
CA ASP A 140 -8.77 12.76 11.27
C ASP A 140 -7.71 13.31 10.30
N LEU A 141 -6.48 12.79 10.41
CA LEU A 141 -5.32 13.16 9.59
C LEU A 141 -5.34 12.47 8.22
N ARG A 142 -6.46 11.84 7.82
CA ARG A 142 -6.60 11.28 6.47
C ARG A 142 -6.66 12.40 5.44
N LEU A 143 -5.52 12.68 4.81
CA LEU A 143 -5.43 13.59 3.68
C LEU A 143 -6.34 13.09 2.55
N ASN A 144 -7.34 13.90 2.20
CA ASN A 144 -8.19 13.70 1.04
C ASN A 144 -7.30 13.49 -0.21
N PRO A 145 -7.62 12.55 -1.12
CA PRO A 145 -6.82 12.29 -2.32
C PRO A 145 -6.48 13.55 -3.14
N MET A 146 -7.35 14.56 -3.17
CA MET A 146 -7.07 15.84 -3.84
C MET A 146 -5.98 16.65 -3.13
N THR A 147 -5.94 16.60 -1.79
CA THR A 147 -4.86 17.22 -1.02
C THR A 147 -3.54 16.48 -1.16
N LEU A 148 -3.54 15.15 -1.30
CA LEU A 148 -2.31 14.38 -1.55
C LEU A 148 -1.68 14.75 -2.91
N GLU A 149 -2.48 14.79 -3.97
CA GLU A 149 -1.99 15.18 -5.30
C GLU A 149 -1.43 16.60 -5.29
N THR A 150 -2.12 17.53 -4.62
CA THR A 150 -1.65 18.91 -4.49
C THR A 150 -0.34 18.97 -3.69
N VAL A 151 -0.23 18.26 -2.57
CA VAL A 151 1.00 18.23 -1.76
C VAL A 151 2.16 17.60 -2.52
N LEU A 152 1.94 16.54 -3.30
CA LEU A 152 2.97 15.91 -4.12
C LEU A 152 3.41 16.80 -5.30
N PHE A 153 2.45 17.44 -5.98
CA PHE A 153 2.72 18.39 -7.07
C PHE A 153 3.57 19.55 -6.55
N LEU A 154 3.19 20.08 -5.40
CA LEU A 154 3.96 21.07 -4.68
C LEU A 154 5.35 20.46 -4.38
N GLN A 155 5.47 19.45 -3.52
CA GLN A 155 6.77 18.89 -3.09
C GLN A 155 7.75 18.60 -4.23
N TYR A 156 7.29 18.08 -5.38
CA TYR A 156 8.12 17.84 -6.56
C TYR A 156 8.63 19.14 -7.21
N ASN A 157 7.79 20.17 -7.28
CA ASN A 157 8.13 21.44 -7.89
C ASN A 157 8.79 22.43 -6.92
N ARG A 158 9.25 22.03 -5.73
CA ARG A 158 9.67 22.94 -4.62
C ARG A 158 10.64 24.05 -5.02
N LYS A 159 11.40 23.86 -6.11
CA LYS A 159 12.31 24.86 -6.69
C LYS A 159 11.59 26.03 -7.40
N LEU A 160 10.34 25.84 -7.79
CA LEU A 160 9.51 26.77 -8.57
C LEU A 160 8.49 27.55 -7.71
N TRP A 161 8.30 27.17 -6.45
CA TRP A 161 7.39 27.84 -5.51
C TRP A 161 8.06 27.91 -4.14
N ASP A 162 8.52 29.12 -3.79
CA ASP A 162 9.06 29.42 -2.48
C ASP A 162 7.94 29.73 -1.47
N ALA A 163 8.27 29.74 -0.17
CA ALA A 163 7.28 29.99 0.88
C ALA A 163 6.59 31.36 0.72
N SER A 164 7.28 32.33 0.12
CA SER A 164 6.76 33.67 -0.18
C SER A 164 5.68 33.64 -1.28
N ALA A 165 5.91 32.93 -2.38
CA ALA A 165 4.95 32.78 -3.47
C ALA A 165 3.68 32.05 -3.02
N VAL A 166 3.81 31.04 -2.15
CA VAL A 166 2.65 30.34 -1.58
C VAL A 166 1.84 31.27 -0.68
N ALA A 167 2.52 32.01 0.20
CA ALA A 167 1.85 32.96 1.10
C ALA A 167 1.08 34.03 0.31
N GLN A 168 1.66 34.57 -0.75
CA GLN A 168 0.97 35.50 -1.66
C GLN A 168 -0.23 34.86 -2.37
N ALA A 169 -0.10 33.63 -2.86
CA ALA A 169 -1.18 32.94 -3.55
C ALA A 169 -2.37 32.67 -2.61
N VAL A 170 -2.12 32.27 -1.36
CA VAL A 170 -3.17 32.06 -0.35
C VAL A 170 -3.86 33.38 0.00
N GLU A 171 -3.10 34.47 0.18
CA GLU A 171 -3.65 35.79 0.50
C GLU A 171 -4.51 36.34 -0.65
N ASN A 172 -4.06 36.16 -1.89
CA ASN A 172 -4.82 36.54 -3.09
C ASN A 172 -6.11 35.73 -3.24
N ASN A 173 -6.09 34.44 -2.87
CA ASN A 173 -7.28 33.59 -2.91
C ASN A 173 -8.30 34.01 -1.83
N ARG A 174 -7.83 34.36 -0.62
CA ARG A 174 -8.69 34.91 0.45
C ARG A 174 -9.36 36.22 0.04
N LYS A 175 -8.64 37.11 -0.66
CA LYS A 175 -9.20 38.36 -1.19
C LYS A 175 -10.24 38.11 -2.28
N LYS A 176 -10.00 37.17 -3.19
CA LYS A 176 -10.97 36.78 -4.24
C LYS A 176 -12.26 36.16 -3.69
N ARG A 177 -12.21 35.49 -2.54
CA ARG A 177 -13.40 34.88 -1.89
C ARG A 177 -14.21 35.86 -1.04
N ARG A 178 -13.70 37.09 -0.84
CA ARG A 178 -14.36 38.16 -0.08
C ARG A 178 -15.03 39.22 -0.97
N LEU A 179 -14.90 39.07 -2.30
CA LEU A 179 -15.66 39.78 -3.33
C LEU A 179 -16.72 38.83 -3.88
#